data_AF-A0A7J6EA14-F1
#
_entry.id   AF-A0A7J6EA14-F1
#
_cell.length_a   1.000
_cell.length_b   1.000
_cell.length_c   1.000
_cell.angle_alpha   90.00
_cell.angle_beta   90.00
_cell.angle_gamma   90.00
#
_symmetry.space_group_name_H-M   'P 1'
#
loop_
_entity.id
_entity.type
_entity.pdbx_description
1 polymer ?
#
loop_
_entity_poly.entity_id
_entity_poly.type
_entity_poly.pdbx_seq_one_letter_code
_entity_poly.pdbx_strand_id
1 'polypeptide(L)'
;MEAGVHFGHGTKKWNPRMAPYISAKRKGIHIINLTRTARFLSEACDLVFDAASRGKQFLIVGTKNKAADSVAGAAIKARCHYVNKKWLGGMLTNWYTTETRLHKFRDLRTEQKTGRLNRLPKRDAAVLKRQLSHLQTYLGGIKYMTGLPDIVIIVDQQEEYTALRECITLGIPTICLIDTNCDPDLADISIPANDDAIASIRLILNKLVFAICSAILAVRNPQTIPTDDVSKTQIGEEYGPWVPFIGTLFLFIFVSNWSGALLPWKIIELPHGELAAPTNDINTTVALALLTSVAYFYAGLSKKRLGYFGKYIQPTPILLPINILEDFTKPLSLSFRLFGNILADELVVVVLF
;
A
#
# COMPACT_ATOMS: atom_id res chain seq x y z
N MET A 1 10.17 16.49 1.45
CA MET A 1 10.52 17.86 0.98
C MET A 1 11.40 17.82 -0.27
N GLU A 2 12.35 16.89 -0.34
CA GLU A 2 13.29 16.69 -1.46
C GLU A 2 12.64 16.54 -2.84
N ALA A 3 11.49 15.88 -2.93
CA ALA A 3 10.79 15.67 -4.21
C ALA A 3 10.12 16.93 -4.79
N GLY A 4 10.20 18.09 -4.12
CA GLY A 4 9.67 19.36 -4.65
C GLY A 4 8.15 19.49 -4.63
N VAL A 5 7.44 18.65 -3.87
CA VAL A 5 5.96 18.60 -3.78
C VAL A 5 5.33 19.94 -3.34
N HIS A 6 6.07 20.72 -2.54
CA HIS A 6 5.58 21.96 -1.95
C HIS A 6 5.65 23.17 -2.89
N PHE A 7 6.31 23.07 -4.04
CA PHE A 7 6.38 24.18 -4.99
C PHE A 7 5.11 24.20 -5.83
N GLY A 8 4.41 25.32 -5.85
CA GLY A 8 3.33 25.55 -6.80
C GLY A 8 3.75 26.45 -7.97
N HIS A 9 2.77 27.04 -8.63
CA HIS A 9 2.97 27.96 -9.74
C HIS A 9 3.30 29.40 -9.28
N GLY A 10 3.65 30.24 -10.25
CA GLY A 10 3.93 31.66 -10.02
C GLY A 10 2.69 32.44 -9.58
N THR A 11 2.88 33.50 -8.81
CA THR A 11 1.79 34.27 -8.16
C THR A 11 0.75 34.90 -9.08
N LYS A 12 1.05 35.00 -10.38
CA LYS A 12 0.12 35.51 -11.40
C LYS A 12 -0.83 34.43 -11.94
N LYS A 13 -0.48 33.15 -11.77
CA LYS A 13 -1.20 31.98 -12.32
C LYS A 13 -1.74 31.13 -11.16
N TRP A 14 -2.58 31.72 -10.31
CA TRP A 14 -3.18 31.01 -9.19
C TRP A 14 -4.70 31.16 -9.20
N ASN A 15 -5.39 30.15 -8.71
CA ASN A 15 -6.83 30.17 -8.49
C ASN A 15 -7.11 30.64 -7.05
N PRO A 16 -7.96 31.68 -6.83
CA PRO A 16 -8.32 32.14 -5.50
C PRO A 16 -8.84 31.05 -4.55
N ARG A 17 -9.50 30.02 -5.08
CA ARG A 17 -10.01 28.88 -4.29
C ARG A 17 -8.90 28.03 -3.69
N MET A 18 -7.68 28.10 -4.23
CA MET A 18 -6.52 27.41 -3.67
C MET A 18 -5.94 28.11 -2.42
N ALA A 19 -6.47 29.26 -2.01
CA ALA A 19 -5.97 30.00 -0.85
C ALA A 19 -5.80 29.14 0.43
N PRO A 20 -6.73 28.26 0.82
CA PRO A 20 -6.60 27.43 2.02
C PRO A 20 -5.47 26.38 1.96
N TYR A 21 -5.01 26.06 0.75
CA TYR A 21 -4.00 25.05 0.47
C TYR A 21 -2.60 25.65 0.27
N ILE A 22 -2.50 26.98 0.20
CA ILE A 22 -1.25 27.72 0.05
C ILE A 22 -0.78 28.20 1.42
N SER A 23 0.45 27.87 1.80
CA SER A 23 1.05 28.27 3.08
C SER A 23 1.76 29.63 3.01
N ALA A 24 2.52 29.87 1.95
CA ALA A 24 3.34 31.06 1.81
C ALA A 24 3.62 31.41 0.34
N LYS A 25 4.23 32.56 0.11
CA LYS A 25 4.75 32.98 -1.20
C LYS A 25 6.22 33.33 -1.05
N ARG A 26 7.10 32.74 -1.86
CA ARG A 26 8.55 32.99 -1.81
C ARG A 26 9.10 33.17 -3.21
N LYS A 27 9.84 34.26 -3.45
CA LYS A 27 10.43 34.59 -4.76
C LYS A 27 9.41 34.53 -5.93
N GLY A 28 8.15 34.95 -5.68
CA GLY A 28 7.09 34.93 -6.69
C GLY A 28 6.48 33.56 -7.00
N ILE A 29 6.81 32.52 -6.23
CA ILE A 29 6.23 31.17 -6.32
C ILE A 29 5.37 30.89 -5.08
N HIS A 30 4.23 30.25 -5.27
CA HIS A 30 3.40 29.78 -4.17
C HIS A 30 3.99 28.53 -3.52
N ILE A 31 3.91 28.46 -2.20
CA ILE A 31 4.29 27.28 -1.42
C ILE A 31 3.00 26.60 -0.96
N ILE A 32 2.85 25.34 -1.32
CA ILE A 32 1.73 24.48 -0.96
C ILE A 32 1.91 24.02 0.50
N ASN A 33 0.80 23.96 1.24
CA ASN A 33 0.78 23.46 2.60
C ASN A 33 0.89 21.93 2.63
N LEU A 34 2.09 21.42 2.94
CA LEU A 34 2.37 19.99 3.01
C LEU A 34 1.56 19.24 4.06
N THR A 35 1.12 19.89 5.14
CA THR A 35 0.26 19.26 6.15
C THR A 35 -1.11 18.93 5.57
N ARG A 36 -1.66 19.83 4.74
CA ARG A 36 -2.88 19.57 3.98
C ARG A 36 -2.65 18.46 2.96
N THR A 37 -1.56 18.53 2.19
CA THR A 37 -1.18 17.47 1.24
C THR A 37 -1.10 16.09 1.90
N ALA A 38 -0.44 15.97 3.04
CA ALA A 38 -0.29 14.71 3.75
C ALA A 38 -1.63 14.15 4.22
N ARG A 39 -2.53 15.02 4.71
CA ARG A 39 -3.89 14.63 5.11
C ARG A 39 -4.69 14.07 3.93
N PHE A 40 -4.81 14.83 2.83
CA PHE A 40 -5.57 14.39 1.65
C PHE A 40 -4.94 13.17 0.97
N LEU A 41 -3.60 13.07 0.99
CA LEU A 41 -2.91 11.89 0.50
C LEU A 41 -3.21 10.65 1.35
N SER A 42 -3.30 10.79 2.68
CA SER A 42 -3.71 9.70 3.56
C SER A 42 -5.13 9.24 3.26
N GLU A 43 -6.07 10.19 3.19
CA GLU A 43 -7.48 9.91 2.88
C GLU A 43 -7.64 9.24 1.51
N ALA A 44 -6.89 9.71 0.50
CA ALA A 44 -6.83 9.06 -0.80
C ALA A 44 -6.26 7.63 -0.72
N CYS A 45 -5.22 7.40 0.08
CA CYS A 45 -4.66 6.06 0.26
C CYS A 45 -5.66 5.12 0.93
N ASP A 46 -6.39 5.58 1.93
CA ASP A 46 -7.39 4.78 2.65
C ASP A 46 -8.55 4.39 1.70
N LEU A 47 -9.09 5.36 0.95
CA LEU A 47 -10.14 5.11 -0.05
C LEU A 47 -9.68 4.12 -1.13
N VAL A 48 -8.46 4.28 -1.61
CA VAL A 48 -7.87 3.41 -2.64
C VAL A 48 -7.61 2.02 -2.09
N PHE A 49 -7.15 1.90 -0.85
CA PHE A 49 -6.93 0.61 -0.18
C PHE A 49 -8.24 -0.16 -0.01
N ASP A 50 -9.29 0.51 0.47
CA ASP A 50 -10.62 -0.09 0.66
C ASP A 50 -11.24 -0.52 -0.66
N ALA A 51 -11.16 0.32 -1.69
CA ALA A 51 -11.68 0.00 -3.00
C ALA A 51 -10.92 -1.16 -3.66
N ALA A 52 -9.59 -1.18 -3.53
CA ALA A 52 -8.77 -2.27 -4.05
C ALA A 52 -9.05 -3.59 -3.33
N SER A 53 -9.30 -3.56 -2.02
CA SER A 53 -9.69 -4.73 -1.23
C SER A 53 -11.02 -5.32 -1.68
N ARG A 54 -11.91 -4.49 -2.23
CA ARG A 54 -13.20 -4.90 -2.82
C ARG A 54 -13.11 -5.31 -4.30
N GLY A 55 -11.91 -5.35 -4.88
CA GLY A 55 -11.70 -5.74 -6.28
C GLY A 55 -12.13 -4.70 -7.31
N LYS A 56 -12.26 -3.43 -6.90
CA LYS A 56 -12.66 -2.32 -7.77
C LYS A 56 -11.63 -2.01 -8.85
N GLN A 57 -12.08 -1.50 -9.98
CA GLN A 57 -11.21 -1.18 -11.13
C GLN A 57 -10.77 0.28 -11.09
N PHE A 58 -9.47 0.51 -11.31
CA PHE A 58 -8.86 1.83 -11.29
C PHE A 58 -8.37 2.24 -12.68
N LEU A 59 -8.55 3.52 -13.01
CA LEU A 59 -7.99 4.17 -14.19
C LEU A 59 -7.08 5.32 -13.77
N ILE A 60 -5.82 5.32 -14.22
CA ILE A 60 -4.87 6.42 -13.98
C ILE A 60 -4.69 7.24 -15.26
N VAL A 61 -4.98 8.54 -15.18
CA VAL A 61 -4.92 9.48 -16.32
C VAL A 61 -3.85 10.53 -16.05
N GLY A 62 -2.96 10.74 -17.01
CA GLY A 62 -2.02 11.85 -17.00
C GLY A 62 -1.23 11.89 -18.30
N THR A 63 -1.52 12.89 -19.12
CA THR A 63 -1.05 13.05 -20.50
C THR A 63 0.08 14.07 -20.61
N LYS A 64 0.26 14.92 -19.59
CA LYS A 64 1.40 15.82 -19.47
C LYS A 64 2.71 15.05 -19.69
N ASN A 65 3.59 15.58 -20.54
CA ASN A 65 4.85 14.90 -20.93
C ASN A 65 5.70 14.46 -19.72
N LYS A 66 5.69 15.24 -18.63
CA LYS A 66 6.42 14.93 -17.39
C LYS A 66 5.77 13.81 -16.55
N ALA A 67 4.46 13.62 -16.70
CA ALA A 67 3.66 12.64 -15.96
C ALA A 67 3.50 11.32 -16.72
N ALA A 68 3.45 11.36 -18.06
CA ALA A 68 3.07 10.24 -18.93
C ALA A 68 3.81 8.91 -18.62
N ASP A 69 5.13 8.97 -18.47
CA ASP A 69 5.93 7.77 -18.20
C ASP A 69 5.74 7.27 -16.75
N SER A 70 5.60 8.20 -15.80
CA SER A 70 5.33 7.88 -14.39
C SER A 70 3.96 7.22 -14.22
N VAL A 71 2.94 7.72 -14.93
CA VAL A 71 1.57 7.16 -14.94
C VAL A 71 1.56 5.76 -15.52
N ALA A 72 2.19 5.55 -16.67
CA ALA A 72 2.26 4.22 -17.29
C ALA A 72 3.00 3.21 -16.41
N GLY A 73 4.17 3.58 -15.86
CA GLY A 73 4.92 2.71 -14.96
C GLY A 73 4.17 2.37 -13.68
N ALA A 74 3.50 3.36 -13.07
CA ALA A 74 2.70 3.19 -11.86
C ALA A 74 1.51 2.25 -12.10
N ALA A 75 0.76 2.46 -13.18
CA ALA A 75 -0.39 1.62 -13.52
C ALA A 75 0.01 0.18 -13.84
N ILE A 76 1.10 -0.04 -14.58
CA ILE A 76 1.61 -1.39 -14.88
C ILE A 76 2.00 -2.11 -13.58
N LYS A 77 2.64 -1.41 -12.65
CA LYS A 77 3.01 -1.97 -11.34
C LYS A 77 1.78 -2.36 -10.51
N ALA A 78 0.74 -1.54 -10.54
CA ALA A 78 -0.54 -1.78 -9.85
C ALA A 78 -1.48 -2.76 -10.58
N ARG A 79 -1.17 -3.13 -11.83
CA ARG A 79 -2.08 -3.84 -12.76
C ARG A 79 -3.39 -3.09 -13.01
N CYS A 80 -3.34 -1.76 -13.03
CA CYS A 80 -4.48 -0.88 -13.32
C CYS A 80 -4.46 -0.43 -14.79
N HIS A 81 -5.57 0.16 -15.23
CA HIS A 81 -5.66 0.78 -16.55
C HIS A 81 -5.06 2.19 -16.54
N TYR A 82 -4.61 2.67 -17.69
CA TYR A 82 -4.06 4.02 -17.78
C TYR A 82 -4.26 4.70 -19.13
N VAL A 83 -4.20 6.03 -19.12
CA VAL A 83 -4.12 6.90 -20.30
C VAL A 83 -2.98 7.89 -20.10
N ASN A 84 -1.95 7.80 -20.94
CA ASN A 84 -0.72 8.59 -20.81
C ASN A 84 -0.36 9.45 -22.03
N LYS A 85 -1.17 9.44 -23.10
CA LYS A 85 -0.86 10.18 -24.34
C LYS A 85 -1.85 11.31 -24.61
N LYS A 86 -3.12 10.99 -24.79
CA LYS A 86 -4.18 11.97 -24.99
C LYS A 86 -5.50 11.37 -24.53
N TRP A 87 -6.27 12.15 -23.80
CA TRP A 87 -7.66 11.83 -23.53
C TRP A 87 -8.50 12.08 -24.78
N LEU A 88 -9.19 11.05 -25.27
CA LEU A 88 -10.15 11.21 -26.36
C LEU A 88 -11.50 11.55 -25.73
N GLY A 89 -12.07 12.71 -26.06
CA GLY A 89 -13.37 13.09 -25.53
C GLY A 89 -14.45 12.05 -25.84
N GLY A 90 -15.29 11.76 -24.85
CA GLY A 90 -16.32 10.73 -24.91
C GLY A 90 -15.82 9.33 -24.58
N MET A 91 -14.61 9.18 -24.02
CA MET A 91 -14.04 7.88 -23.69
C MET A 91 -14.89 7.12 -22.66
N LEU A 92 -15.40 7.83 -21.64
CA LEU A 92 -16.24 7.25 -20.61
C LEU A 92 -17.72 7.48 -20.91
N THR A 93 -18.11 8.70 -21.30
CA THR A 93 -19.53 9.05 -21.50
C THR A 93 -20.14 8.35 -22.72
N ASN A 94 -19.36 8.03 -23.74
CA ASN A 94 -19.76 7.22 -24.89
C ASN A 94 -19.00 5.88 -24.91
N TRP A 95 -19.16 5.12 -23.82
CA TRP A 95 -18.47 3.84 -23.63
C TRP A 95 -18.67 2.87 -24.80
N TYR A 96 -19.87 2.78 -25.37
CA TYR A 96 -20.18 1.91 -26.51
C TYR A 96 -19.24 2.15 -27.70
N THR A 97 -18.95 3.42 -28.02
CA THR A 97 -18.02 3.77 -29.10
C THR A 97 -16.58 3.41 -28.74
N THR A 98 -16.18 3.63 -27.49
CA THR A 98 -14.86 3.25 -26.98
C THR A 98 -14.66 1.75 -27.02
N GLU A 99 -15.65 0.97 -26.58
CA GLU A 99 -15.68 -0.49 -26.60
C GLU A 99 -15.54 -1.02 -28.03
N THR A 100 -16.29 -0.47 -28.99
CA THR A 100 -16.17 -0.83 -30.41
C THR A 100 -14.75 -0.60 -30.94
N ARG A 101 -14.11 0.51 -30.55
CA ARG A 101 -12.71 0.80 -30.92
C ARG A 101 -11.72 -0.17 -30.25
N LEU A 102 -11.99 -0.58 -29.01
CA LEU A 102 -11.19 -1.57 -28.29
C LEU A 102 -11.30 -2.95 -28.93
N HIS A 103 -12.49 -3.37 -29.36
CA HIS A 103 -12.70 -4.60 -30.12
C HIS A 103 -11.89 -4.57 -31.42
N LYS A 104 -12.05 -3.52 -32.23
CA LYS A 104 -11.27 -3.34 -33.46
C LYS A 104 -9.76 -3.38 -33.21
N PHE A 105 -9.29 -2.80 -32.11
CA PHE A 105 -7.89 -2.85 -31.73
C PHE A 105 -7.41 -4.28 -31.39
N ARG A 106 -8.21 -5.07 -30.67
CA ARG A 106 -7.92 -6.48 -30.35
C ARG A 106 -7.88 -7.34 -31.62
N ASP A 107 -8.79 -7.09 -32.55
CA ASP A 107 -8.86 -7.81 -33.82
C ASP A 107 -7.60 -7.55 -34.66
N LEU A 108 -7.26 -6.27 -34.90
CA LEU A 108 -6.07 -5.89 -35.66
C LEU A 108 -4.78 -6.43 -35.03
N ARG A 109 -4.71 -6.46 -33.69
CA ARG A 109 -3.57 -7.05 -32.97
C ARG A 109 -3.48 -8.56 -33.18
N THR A 110 -4.62 -9.24 -33.26
CA THR A 110 -4.70 -10.67 -33.53
C THR A 110 -4.32 -10.97 -34.98
N GLU A 111 -4.77 -10.17 -35.94
CA GLU A 111 -4.36 -10.25 -37.35
C GLU A 111 -2.86 -10.01 -37.55
N GLN A 112 -2.28 -9.10 -36.76
CA GLN A 112 -0.84 -8.87 -36.77
C GLN A 112 -0.06 -10.09 -36.25
N LYS A 113 -0.51 -10.68 -35.13
CA LYS A 113 0.13 -11.85 -34.52
C LYS A 113 0.03 -13.10 -35.40
N THR A 114 -1.09 -13.29 -36.08
CA THR A 114 -1.33 -14.43 -36.99
C THR A 114 -0.64 -14.27 -38.34
N GLY A 115 0.01 -13.13 -38.61
CA GLY A 115 0.70 -12.85 -39.86
C GLY A 115 -0.23 -12.55 -41.04
N ARG A 116 -1.55 -12.43 -40.82
CA ARG A 116 -2.55 -12.11 -41.85
C ARG A 116 -2.24 -10.78 -42.54
N LEU A 117 -1.75 -9.79 -41.79
CA LEU A 117 -1.35 -8.49 -42.33
C LEU A 117 -0.24 -8.58 -43.39
N ASN A 118 0.63 -9.60 -43.33
CA ASN A 118 1.73 -9.76 -44.28
C ASN A 118 1.29 -10.39 -45.60
N ARG A 119 0.07 -10.96 -45.65
CA ARG A 119 -0.53 -11.54 -46.87
C ARG A 119 -1.28 -10.51 -47.71
N LEU A 120 -1.52 -9.32 -47.15
CA LEU A 120 -2.20 -8.22 -47.83
C LEU A 120 -1.24 -7.46 -48.75
N PRO A 121 -1.77 -6.75 -49.76
CA PRO A 121 -0.99 -5.80 -50.55
C PRO A 121 -0.24 -4.81 -49.65
N LYS A 122 0.98 -4.41 -50.04
CA LYS A 122 1.85 -3.53 -49.24
C LYS A 122 1.14 -2.24 -48.81
N ARG A 123 0.28 -1.68 -49.67
CA ARG A 123 -0.50 -0.47 -49.39
C ARG A 123 -1.49 -0.71 -48.24
N ASP A 124 -2.29 -1.77 -48.32
CA ASP A 124 -3.33 -2.08 -47.33
C ASP A 124 -2.70 -2.49 -46.00
N ALA A 125 -1.64 -3.30 -46.05
CA ALA A 125 -0.85 -3.67 -44.89
C ALA A 125 -0.27 -2.43 -44.18
N ALA A 126 0.19 -1.42 -44.93
CA ALA A 126 0.70 -0.18 -44.36
C ALA A 126 -0.40 0.65 -43.68
N VAL A 127 -1.60 0.73 -44.28
CA VAL A 127 -2.75 1.42 -43.68
C VAL A 127 -3.15 0.77 -42.35
N LEU A 128 -3.30 -0.56 -42.33
CA LEU A 128 -3.66 -1.29 -41.11
C LEU A 128 -2.58 -1.20 -40.04
N LYS A 129 -1.30 -1.25 -40.41
CA LYS A 129 -0.17 -1.03 -39.48
C LYS A 129 -0.19 0.37 -38.87
N ARG A 130 -0.47 1.41 -39.67
CA ARG A 130 -0.62 2.79 -39.17
C ARG A 130 -1.80 2.90 -38.21
N GLN A 131 -2.93 2.29 -38.56
CA GLN A 131 -4.12 2.29 -37.71
C GLN A 131 -3.87 1.54 -36.39
N LEU A 132 -3.21 0.39 -36.43
CA LEU A 132 -2.82 -0.37 -35.24
C LEU A 132 -1.86 0.43 -34.36
N SER A 133 -0.86 1.08 -34.95
CA SER A 133 0.09 1.95 -34.20
C SER A 133 -0.63 3.10 -33.50
N HIS A 134 -1.57 3.74 -34.21
CA HIS A 134 -2.41 4.79 -33.64
C HIS A 134 -3.24 4.26 -32.45
N LEU A 135 -3.98 3.16 -32.63
CA LEU A 135 -4.78 2.57 -31.55
C LEU A 135 -3.92 2.09 -30.37
N GLN A 136 -2.76 1.50 -30.62
CA GLN A 136 -1.81 1.08 -29.58
C GLN A 136 -1.27 2.26 -28.77
N THR A 137 -1.09 3.42 -29.40
CA THR A 137 -0.60 4.64 -28.76
C THR A 137 -1.63 5.23 -27.78
N TYR A 138 -2.91 5.28 -28.18
CA TYR A 138 -3.95 5.93 -27.37
C TYR A 138 -4.77 4.98 -26.48
N LEU A 139 -5.06 3.77 -26.95
CA LEU A 139 -5.90 2.79 -26.25
C LEU A 139 -5.08 1.67 -25.59
N GLY A 140 -3.75 1.71 -25.68
CA GLY A 140 -2.88 0.65 -25.20
C GLY A 140 -3.01 0.36 -23.70
N GLY A 141 -3.23 1.39 -22.88
CA GLY A 141 -3.37 1.27 -21.42
C GLY A 141 -4.77 0.87 -20.95
N ILE A 142 -5.79 1.03 -21.81
CA ILE A 142 -7.18 0.62 -21.53
C ILE A 142 -7.62 -0.63 -22.30
N LYS A 143 -6.67 -1.30 -22.96
CA LYS A 143 -6.92 -2.47 -23.83
C LYS A 143 -7.67 -3.65 -23.17
N TYR A 144 -7.61 -3.72 -21.85
CA TYR A 144 -8.20 -4.80 -21.05
C TYR A 144 -9.43 -4.34 -20.26
N MET A 145 -9.86 -3.08 -20.43
CA MET A 145 -11.10 -2.61 -19.83
C MET A 145 -12.29 -3.32 -20.49
N THR A 146 -13.14 -3.90 -19.66
CA THR A 146 -14.42 -4.50 -20.08
C THR A 146 -15.62 -3.64 -19.71
N GLY A 147 -15.42 -2.62 -18.87
CA GLY A 147 -16.44 -1.68 -18.45
C GLY A 147 -15.84 -0.39 -17.93
N LEU A 148 -16.70 0.47 -17.39
CA LEU A 148 -16.28 1.73 -16.78
C LEU A 148 -15.43 1.48 -15.50
N PRO A 149 -14.46 2.36 -15.22
CA PRO A 149 -13.68 2.28 -13.99
C PRO A 149 -14.54 2.70 -12.80
N ASP A 150 -14.26 2.14 -11.63
CA ASP A 150 -14.93 2.53 -10.38
C ASP A 150 -14.31 3.78 -9.78
N ILE A 151 -12.99 3.98 -9.92
CA ILE A 151 -12.25 5.15 -9.42
C ILE A 151 -11.27 5.62 -10.50
N VAL A 152 -11.17 6.94 -10.67
CA VAL A 152 -10.21 7.56 -11.59
C VAL A 152 -9.22 8.42 -10.82
N ILE A 153 -7.93 8.18 -11.05
CA ILE A 153 -6.82 8.99 -10.51
C ILE A 153 -6.31 9.89 -11.64
N ILE A 154 -6.40 11.20 -11.47
CA ILE A 154 -6.03 12.20 -12.48
C ILE A 154 -4.80 12.98 -12.02
N VAL A 155 -3.79 13.05 -12.88
CA VAL A 155 -2.56 13.82 -12.66
C VAL A 155 -2.60 15.06 -13.54
N ASP A 156 -2.61 16.24 -12.91
CA ASP A 156 -2.84 17.56 -13.53
C ASP A 156 -4.33 17.76 -13.89
N GLN A 157 -4.96 18.76 -13.27
CA GLN A 157 -6.38 19.05 -13.51
C GLN A 157 -6.60 19.84 -14.81
N GLN A 158 -5.64 20.70 -15.18
CA GLN A 158 -5.80 21.63 -16.29
C GLN A 158 -5.70 20.90 -17.63
N GLU A 159 -4.70 20.02 -17.76
CA GLU A 159 -4.50 19.23 -18.98
C GLU A 159 -5.60 18.15 -19.14
N GLU A 160 -6.08 17.56 -18.05
CA GLU A 160 -7.06 16.46 -18.05
C GLU A 160 -8.51 16.91 -17.72
N TYR A 161 -8.82 18.20 -17.88
CA TYR A 161 -10.13 18.76 -17.53
C TYR A 161 -11.33 18.04 -18.21
N THR A 162 -11.14 17.57 -19.45
CA THR A 162 -12.17 16.81 -20.17
C THR A 162 -12.46 15.46 -19.51
N ALA A 163 -11.41 14.76 -19.06
CA ALA A 163 -11.55 13.49 -18.36
C ALA A 163 -12.29 13.69 -17.03
N LEU A 164 -11.94 14.74 -16.29
CA LEU A 164 -12.60 15.09 -15.03
C LEU A 164 -14.08 15.39 -15.24
N ARG A 165 -14.44 16.18 -16.26
CA ARG A 165 -15.86 16.45 -16.59
C ARG A 165 -16.65 15.19 -16.93
N GLU A 166 -16.06 14.28 -17.69
CA GLU A 166 -16.71 13.00 -18.01
C GLU A 166 -16.95 12.17 -16.75
N CYS A 167 -15.98 12.13 -15.82
CA CYS A 167 -16.14 11.43 -14.54
C CYS A 167 -17.26 12.04 -13.68
N ILE A 168 -17.29 13.37 -13.55
CA ILE A 168 -18.36 14.09 -12.83
C ILE A 168 -19.73 13.78 -13.42
N THR A 169 -19.85 13.78 -14.76
CA THR A 169 -21.12 13.51 -15.46
C THR A 169 -21.64 12.11 -15.17
N LEU A 170 -20.73 11.13 -15.01
CA LEU A 170 -21.06 9.74 -14.73
C LEU A 170 -21.15 9.41 -13.24
N GLY A 171 -20.82 10.36 -12.36
CA GLY A 171 -20.74 10.14 -10.91
C GLY A 171 -19.63 9.18 -10.51
N ILE A 172 -18.55 9.10 -11.28
CA ILE A 172 -17.39 8.25 -10.96
C ILE A 172 -16.49 9.03 -9.99
N PRO A 173 -16.15 8.49 -8.82
CA PRO A 173 -15.30 9.17 -7.85
C PRO A 173 -13.88 9.39 -8.39
N THR A 174 -13.34 10.57 -8.11
CA THR A 174 -12.09 11.07 -8.67
C THR A 174 -11.10 11.50 -7.58
N ILE A 175 -9.85 11.09 -7.77
CA ILE A 175 -8.71 11.55 -6.97
C ILE A 175 -7.83 12.37 -7.91
N CYS A 176 -7.65 13.66 -7.63
CA CYS A 176 -6.92 14.56 -8.52
C CYS A 176 -5.70 15.18 -7.83
N LEU A 177 -4.56 15.13 -8.52
CA LEU A 177 -3.39 15.92 -8.17
C LEU A 177 -3.61 17.36 -8.66
N ILE A 178 -3.67 18.31 -7.73
CA ILE A 178 -3.95 19.71 -8.04
C ILE A 178 -2.78 20.62 -7.63
N ASP A 179 -2.45 21.57 -8.49
CA ASP A 179 -1.54 22.67 -8.18
C ASP A 179 -2.35 23.97 -7.97
N THR A 180 -1.69 25.03 -7.56
CA THR A 180 -2.20 26.36 -7.21
C THR A 180 -3.02 27.07 -8.29
N ASN A 181 -2.93 26.67 -9.55
CA ASN A 181 -3.76 27.14 -10.67
C ASN A 181 -5.08 26.37 -10.83
N CYS A 182 -5.27 25.27 -10.11
CA CYS A 182 -6.41 24.36 -10.22
C CYS A 182 -7.58 24.79 -9.30
N ASP A 183 -8.78 24.26 -9.55
CA ASP A 183 -9.95 24.42 -8.68
C ASP A 183 -10.12 23.17 -7.79
N PRO A 184 -9.97 23.30 -6.46
CA PRO A 184 -10.04 22.15 -5.55
C PRO A 184 -11.43 21.51 -5.45
N ASP A 185 -12.49 22.20 -5.88
CA ASP A 185 -13.88 21.74 -5.71
C ASP A 185 -14.35 20.78 -6.83
N LEU A 186 -13.55 20.60 -7.89
CA LEU A 186 -13.96 19.79 -9.05
C LEU A 186 -13.74 18.28 -8.87
N ALA A 187 -12.85 17.87 -7.97
CA ALA A 187 -12.56 16.47 -7.71
C ALA A 187 -12.99 16.08 -6.29
N ASP A 188 -13.37 14.82 -6.10
CA ASP A 188 -13.87 14.34 -4.79
C ASP A 188 -12.76 14.36 -3.74
N ILE A 189 -11.56 13.90 -4.12
CA ILE A 189 -10.35 14.05 -3.31
C ILE A 189 -9.30 14.81 -4.10
N SER A 190 -9.05 16.03 -3.65
CA SER A 190 -8.06 16.94 -4.19
C SER A 190 -6.77 16.87 -3.38
N ILE A 191 -5.68 16.38 -3.98
CA ILE A 191 -4.34 16.31 -3.35
C ILE A 191 -3.51 17.50 -3.82
N PRO A 192 -3.28 18.53 -2.97
CA PRO A 192 -2.48 19.69 -3.34
C PRO A 192 -1.00 19.31 -3.45
N ALA A 193 -0.43 19.36 -4.63
CA ALA A 193 0.97 19.03 -4.87
C ALA A 193 1.45 19.52 -6.24
N ASN A 194 2.77 19.68 -6.35
CA ASN A 194 3.42 20.09 -7.59
C ASN A 194 3.17 19.06 -8.72
N ASP A 195 2.50 19.49 -9.80
CA ASP A 195 2.24 18.69 -11.01
C ASP A 195 3.29 18.89 -12.12
N ASP A 196 4.29 19.73 -11.87
CA ASP A 196 5.33 20.13 -12.81
C ASP A 196 6.67 19.42 -12.55
N ALA A 197 6.85 18.83 -11.38
CA ALA A 197 8.04 18.07 -11.01
C ALA A 197 7.79 16.57 -11.15
N ILE A 198 8.60 15.90 -11.97
CA ILE A 198 8.56 14.43 -12.16
C ILE A 198 8.71 13.71 -10.81
N ALA A 199 9.61 14.20 -9.95
CA ALA A 199 9.83 13.63 -8.63
C ALA A 199 8.58 13.72 -7.73
N SER A 200 7.85 14.83 -7.80
CA SER A 200 6.62 15.06 -7.04
C SER A 200 5.51 14.11 -7.50
N ILE A 201 5.20 14.12 -8.81
CA ILE A 201 4.20 13.24 -9.42
C ILE A 201 4.50 11.78 -9.08
N ARG A 202 5.75 11.35 -9.27
CA ARG A 202 6.18 9.98 -9.01
C ARG A 202 6.02 9.60 -7.54
N LEU A 203 6.32 10.51 -6.61
CA LEU A 203 6.16 10.27 -5.17
C LEU A 203 4.69 10.02 -4.81
N ILE A 204 3.79 10.88 -5.27
CA ILE A 204 2.35 10.77 -4.99
C ILE A 204 1.79 9.48 -5.62
N LEU A 205 2.06 9.25 -6.90
CA LEU A 205 1.62 8.04 -7.60
C LEU A 205 2.15 6.76 -6.95
N ASN A 206 3.42 6.73 -6.55
CA ASN A 206 4.00 5.56 -5.90
C ASN A 206 3.33 5.25 -4.56
N LYS A 207 2.93 6.28 -3.81
CA LYS A 207 2.25 6.09 -2.53
C LYS A 207 0.84 5.50 -2.72
N LEU A 208 0.08 6.04 -3.69
CA LEU A 208 -1.24 5.51 -4.06
C LEU A 208 -1.15 4.07 -4.60
N VAL A 209 -0.24 3.81 -5.53
CA VAL A 209 -0.02 2.47 -6.08
C VAL A 209 0.45 1.48 -5.02
N PHE A 210 1.28 1.92 -4.08
CA PHE A 210 1.66 1.07 -2.96
C PHE A 210 0.44 0.65 -2.14
N ALA A 211 -0.50 1.56 -1.87
CA ALA A 211 -1.75 1.22 -1.18
C ALA A 211 -2.59 0.20 -1.97
N ILE A 212 -2.75 0.38 -3.30
CA ILE A 212 -3.44 -0.59 -4.17
C ILE A 212 -2.79 -1.97 -4.10
N CYS A 213 -1.48 -2.04 -4.28
CA CYS A 213 -0.76 -3.31 -4.29
C CYS A 213 -0.85 -4.02 -2.94
N SER A 214 -0.68 -3.27 -1.84
CA SER A 214 -0.78 -3.81 -0.48
C SER A 214 -2.17 -4.36 -0.19
N ALA A 215 -3.25 -3.67 -0.61
CA ALA A 215 -4.61 -4.16 -0.49
C ALA A 215 -4.83 -5.47 -1.26
N ILE A 216 -4.40 -5.53 -2.52
CA ILE A 216 -4.51 -6.74 -3.34
C ILE A 216 -3.75 -7.91 -2.73
N LEU A 217 -2.58 -7.66 -2.13
CA LEU A 217 -1.79 -8.68 -1.44
C LEU A 217 -2.48 -9.15 -0.14
N ALA A 218 -3.03 -8.24 0.65
CA ALA A 218 -3.76 -8.56 1.88
C ALA A 218 -4.97 -9.45 1.62
N VAL A 219 -5.72 -9.21 0.54
CA VAL A 219 -6.84 -10.07 0.13
C VAL A 219 -6.36 -11.45 -0.34
N ARG A 220 -5.21 -11.53 -1.01
CA ARG A 220 -4.65 -12.81 -1.51
C ARG A 220 -4.03 -13.68 -0.41
N ASN A 221 -3.45 -13.06 0.61
CA ASN A 221 -2.81 -13.73 1.73
C ASN A 221 -3.34 -13.12 3.06
N PRO A 222 -4.38 -13.72 3.68
CA PRO A 222 -4.89 -13.24 4.96
C PRO A 222 -3.87 -13.29 6.12
N GLN A 223 -2.73 -13.94 5.91
CA GLN A 223 -1.66 -14.12 6.90
C GLN A 223 -0.61 -12.98 6.89
N THR A 224 -0.68 -12.02 5.96
CA THR A 224 0.25 -10.87 5.90
C THR A 224 -0.46 -9.59 6.31
N ILE A 225 -0.71 -9.44 7.60
CA ILE A 225 -1.12 -8.16 8.19
C ILE A 225 0.17 -7.36 8.47
N PRO A 226 0.26 -6.07 8.09
CA PRO A 226 1.34 -5.20 8.55
C PRO A 226 1.32 -5.16 10.08
N THR A 227 2.47 -5.37 10.71
CA THR A 227 2.63 -5.49 12.17
C THR A 227 2.07 -4.32 12.99
N ASP A 228 1.87 -3.16 12.35
CA ASP A 228 1.30 -1.98 13.01
C ASP A 228 -0.22 -2.07 13.24
N ASP A 229 -0.94 -2.88 12.46
CA ASP A 229 -2.42 -2.95 12.52
C ASP A 229 -2.92 -4.14 13.35
N VAL A 230 -2.10 -5.18 13.52
CA VAL A 230 -2.41 -6.34 14.38
C VAL A 230 -2.55 -5.92 15.85
N SER A 231 -1.72 -4.98 16.30
CA SER A 231 -1.74 -4.49 17.70
C SER A 231 -3.02 -3.69 18.01
N LYS A 232 -3.50 -2.88 17.05
CA LYS A 232 -4.69 -2.03 17.22
C LYS A 232 -6.01 -2.77 17.06
N THR A 233 -6.07 -3.77 16.20
CA THR A 233 -7.31 -4.52 15.95
C THR A 233 -7.57 -5.65 16.95
N GLN A 234 -6.53 -6.19 17.60
CA GLN A 234 -6.69 -7.23 18.64
C GLN A 234 -6.70 -6.69 20.08
N ILE A 235 -6.02 -5.58 20.35
CA ILE A 235 -5.88 -5.02 21.69
C ILE A 235 -6.47 -3.61 21.65
N GLY A 236 -7.70 -3.47 22.13
CA GLY A 236 -8.42 -2.21 22.16
C GLY A 236 -7.66 -1.08 22.87
N GLU A 237 -8.16 0.13 22.71
CA GLU A 237 -7.57 1.45 22.99
C GLU A 237 -7.10 1.75 24.44
N GLU A 238 -6.96 0.74 25.31
CA GLU A 238 -6.47 0.90 26.68
C GLU A 238 -5.13 0.17 26.90
N TYR A 239 -4.06 0.72 26.31
CA TYR A 239 -2.69 0.20 26.49
C TYR A 239 -2.05 0.60 27.84
N GLY A 240 -2.66 1.51 28.60
CA GLY A 240 -2.06 2.10 29.81
C GLY A 240 -1.62 1.11 30.91
N PRO A 241 -2.41 0.08 31.27
CA PRO A 241 -2.05 -0.81 32.38
C PRO A 241 -1.01 -1.89 32.05
N TRP A 242 -0.77 -2.20 30.77
CA TRP A 242 0.11 -3.30 30.34
C TRP A 242 1.51 -2.86 29.92
N VAL A 243 1.70 -1.57 29.63
CA VAL A 243 3.02 -0.98 29.33
C VAL A 243 4.06 -1.26 30.42
N PRO A 244 3.75 -1.19 31.74
CA PRO A 244 4.73 -1.48 32.77
C PRO A 244 5.18 -2.94 32.75
N PHE A 245 4.26 -3.89 32.49
CA PHE A 245 4.54 -5.32 32.45
C PHE A 245 5.33 -5.73 31.21
N ILE A 246 4.95 -5.22 30.04
CA ILE A 246 5.70 -5.46 28.79
C ILE A 246 7.08 -4.79 28.88
N GLY A 247 7.14 -3.61 29.49
CA GLY A 247 8.40 -2.90 29.76
C GLY A 247 9.32 -3.66 30.71
N THR A 248 8.82 -4.20 31.83
CA THR A 248 9.65 -5.03 32.73
C THR A 248 10.05 -6.35 32.11
N LEU A 249 9.19 -6.99 31.32
CA LEU A 249 9.54 -8.22 30.61
C LEU A 249 10.62 -7.97 29.54
N PHE A 250 10.47 -6.89 28.78
CA PHE A 250 11.48 -6.47 27.78
C PHE A 250 12.81 -6.13 28.44
N LEU A 251 12.78 -5.35 29.54
CA LEU A 251 13.99 -4.95 30.25
C LEU A 251 14.65 -6.14 30.96
N PHE A 252 13.87 -7.11 31.45
CA PHE A 252 14.37 -8.36 32.02
C PHE A 252 15.05 -9.24 30.97
N ILE A 253 14.45 -9.40 29.77
CA ILE A 253 15.05 -10.15 28.66
C ILE A 253 16.31 -9.43 28.17
N PHE A 254 16.26 -8.11 28.04
CA PHE A 254 17.40 -7.29 27.62
C PHE A 254 18.57 -7.39 28.61
N VAL A 255 18.31 -7.23 29.91
CA VAL A 255 19.32 -7.36 30.97
C VAL A 255 19.83 -8.80 31.07
N SER A 256 18.98 -9.81 30.92
CA SER A 256 19.41 -11.22 30.93
C SER A 256 20.34 -11.51 29.74
N ASN A 257 19.98 -11.09 28.53
CA ASN A 257 20.79 -11.26 27.32
C ASN A 257 22.12 -10.50 27.38
N TRP A 258 22.15 -9.29 27.95
CA TRP A 258 23.39 -8.52 28.09
C TRP A 258 24.22 -8.89 29.32
N SER A 259 23.62 -9.42 30.38
CA SER A 259 24.36 -9.89 31.56
C SER A 259 25.26 -11.09 31.26
N GLY A 260 24.87 -11.96 30.33
CA GLY A 260 25.72 -13.04 29.80
C GLY A 260 26.91 -12.56 28.95
N ALA A 261 26.81 -11.37 28.34
CA ALA A 261 27.85 -10.79 27.48
C ALA A 261 28.80 -9.83 28.22
N LEU A 262 28.37 -9.23 29.34
CA LEU A 262 29.12 -8.15 30.03
C LEU A 262 29.87 -8.59 31.29
N LEU A 263 29.53 -9.73 31.91
CA LEU A 263 30.20 -10.21 33.13
C LEU A 263 31.09 -11.42 32.82
N PRO A 264 32.43 -11.30 32.93
CA PRO A 264 33.34 -12.43 32.72
C PRO A 264 33.28 -13.36 33.94
N TRP A 265 32.32 -14.29 33.97
CA TRP A 265 32.19 -15.30 35.04
C TRP A 265 33.25 -16.42 34.97
N LYS A 266 34.37 -16.18 34.28
CA LYS A 266 35.48 -17.13 34.14
C LYS A 266 36.51 -17.08 35.29
N ILE A 267 36.23 -16.38 36.39
CA ILE A 267 37.24 -16.09 37.45
C ILE A 267 36.87 -16.66 38.84
N ILE A 268 35.75 -17.37 39.02
CA ILE A 268 35.46 -18.05 40.29
C ILE A 268 35.20 -19.54 40.04
N GLU A 269 36.23 -20.36 40.24
CA GLU A 269 36.10 -21.82 40.35
C GLU A 269 35.44 -22.19 41.69
N LEU A 270 34.27 -22.80 41.64
CA LEU A 270 33.67 -23.51 42.77
C LEU A 270 33.69 -25.03 42.49
N PRO A 271 33.87 -25.90 43.50
CA PRO A 271 34.30 -27.29 43.28
C PRO A 271 33.25 -28.21 42.63
N HIS A 272 32.01 -27.77 42.44
CA HIS A 272 30.93 -28.59 41.89
C HIS A 272 30.00 -27.77 40.97
N GLY A 273 30.24 -27.83 39.66
CA GLY A 273 29.29 -27.43 38.62
C GLY A 273 29.49 -26.02 38.07
N GLU A 274 29.58 -25.92 36.74
CA GLU A 274 29.63 -24.64 36.02
C GLU A 274 28.37 -23.82 36.32
N LEU A 275 28.54 -22.61 36.86
CA LEU A 275 27.48 -21.62 36.92
C LEU A 275 27.36 -20.95 35.54
N ALA A 276 26.67 -21.64 34.63
CA ALA A 276 26.20 -21.03 33.40
C ALA A 276 25.10 -20.00 33.71
N ALA A 277 24.96 -18.98 32.85
CA ALA A 277 23.85 -18.05 32.92
C ALA A 277 22.52 -18.83 33.01
N PRO A 278 21.54 -18.41 33.83
CA PRO A 278 20.30 -19.17 34.04
C PRO A 278 19.44 -19.33 32.77
N THR A 279 19.83 -18.72 31.64
CA THR A 279 19.25 -18.90 30.30
C THR A 279 19.92 -19.98 29.46
N ASN A 280 21.06 -20.53 29.88
CA ASN A 280 21.78 -21.60 29.16
C ASN A 280 21.12 -22.97 29.36
N ASP A 281 20.27 -23.12 30.38
CA ASP A 281 19.42 -24.29 30.51
C ASP A 281 18.16 -24.12 29.66
N ILE A 282 18.02 -24.96 28.63
CA ILE A 282 16.82 -25.04 27.79
C ILE A 282 15.55 -25.20 28.66
N ASN A 283 15.67 -25.88 29.81
CA ASN A 283 14.57 -26.11 30.74
C ASN A 283 14.04 -24.84 31.43
N THR A 284 14.91 -23.89 31.82
CA THR A 284 14.48 -22.64 32.47
C THR A 284 13.83 -21.69 31.47
N THR A 285 14.35 -21.64 30.25
CA THR A 285 13.80 -20.83 29.15
C THR A 285 12.46 -21.38 28.66
N VAL A 286 12.34 -22.71 28.54
CA VAL A 286 11.07 -23.39 28.24
C VAL A 286 10.08 -23.18 29.39
N ALA A 287 10.49 -23.29 30.65
CA ALA A 287 9.62 -23.05 31.80
C ALA A 287 9.09 -21.60 31.83
N LEU A 288 9.93 -20.61 31.50
CA LEU A 288 9.53 -19.20 31.46
C LEU A 288 8.55 -18.92 30.30
N ALA A 289 8.77 -19.54 29.13
CA ALA A 289 7.86 -19.48 27.98
C ALA A 289 6.51 -20.15 28.27
N LEU A 290 6.52 -21.29 28.97
CA LEU A 290 5.31 -21.99 29.39
C LEU A 290 4.55 -21.18 30.45
N LEU A 291 5.26 -20.59 31.42
CA LEU A 291 4.66 -19.81 32.49
C LEU A 291 4.07 -18.48 31.98
N THR A 292 4.74 -17.81 31.04
CA THR A 292 4.21 -16.61 30.38
C THR A 292 2.99 -16.92 29.50
N SER A 293 3.01 -18.06 28.79
CA SER A 293 1.85 -18.54 28.03
C SER A 293 0.66 -18.85 28.95
N VAL A 294 0.90 -19.57 30.05
CA VAL A 294 -0.13 -19.88 31.06
C VAL A 294 -0.66 -18.61 31.73
N ALA A 295 0.20 -17.64 32.06
CA ALA A 295 -0.20 -16.36 32.64
C ALA A 295 -1.04 -15.51 31.66
N TYR A 296 -0.70 -15.53 30.38
CA TYR A 296 -1.46 -14.88 29.31
C TYR A 296 -2.86 -15.50 29.16
N PHE A 297 -2.94 -16.84 29.16
CA PHE A 297 -4.21 -17.57 29.13
C PHE A 297 -5.04 -17.31 30.40
N TYR A 298 -4.42 -17.31 31.57
CA TYR A 298 -5.08 -17.04 32.85
C TYR A 298 -5.60 -15.59 32.92
N ALA A 299 -4.84 -14.61 32.44
CA ALA A 299 -5.29 -13.22 32.33
C ALA A 299 -6.44 -13.05 31.33
N GLY A 300 -6.42 -13.77 30.21
CA GLY A 300 -7.51 -13.83 29.24
C GLY A 300 -8.80 -14.44 29.79
N LEU A 301 -8.68 -15.53 30.55
CA LEU A 301 -9.79 -16.22 31.24
C LEU A 301 -10.36 -15.38 32.40
N SER A 302 -9.49 -14.70 33.16
CA SER A 302 -9.88 -13.90 34.33
C SER A 302 -10.66 -12.63 33.96
N LYS A 303 -10.31 -11.95 32.85
CA LYS A 303 -10.99 -10.70 32.42
C LYS A 303 -12.31 -10.89 31.67
N LYS A 304 -12.58 -12.06 31.06
CA LYS A 304 -13.80 -12.28 30.23
C LYS A 304 -14.67 -13.49 30.57
N ARG A 305 -14.34 -14.28 31.61
CA ARG A 305 -14.99 -15.55 32.00
C ARG A 305 -15.77 -16.25 30.87
N LEU A 306 -17.10 -16.22 30.81
CA LEU A 306 -17.87 -17.01 29.83
C LEU A 306 -18.03 -16.36 28.43
N GLY A 307 -17.58 -15.12 28.23
CA GLY A 307 -17.71 -14.38 26.96
C GLY A 307 -16.61 -14.65 25.93
N TYR A 308 -15.47 -15.22 26.34
CA TYR A 308 -14.36 -15.53 25.43
C TYR A 308 -14.70 -16.72 24.51
N PHE A 309 -15.43 -17.71 25.03
CA PHE A 309 -15.89 -18.88 24.28
C PHE A 309 -17.08 -18.59 23.34
N GLY A 310 -17.77 -17.46 23.51
CA GLY A 310 -18.87 -17.05 22.63
C GLY A 310 -18.43 -16.79 21.18
N LYS A 311 -17.18 -16.39 20.97
CA LYS A 311 -16.59 -16.22 19.62
C LYS A 311 -16.29 -17.55 18.90
N TYR A 312 -16.18 -18.65 19.64
CA TYR A 312 -15.87 -19.98 19.09
C TYR A 312 -17.13 -20.79 18.72
N ILE A 313 -18.32 -20.33 19.15
CA ILE A 313 -19.59 -21.05 18.97
C ILE A 313 -20.40 -20.57 17.75
N GLN A 314 -19.97 -19.50 17.07
CA GLN A 314 -20.54 -19.08 15.78
C GLN A 314 -19.42 -19.05 14.72
N PRO A 315 -19.48 -19.82 13.60
CA PRO A 315 -20.65 -20.40 12.94
C PRO A 315 -20.71 -21.94 12.83
N THR A 316 -19.72 -22.72 13.31
CA THR A 316 -19.78 -24.21 13.31
C THR A 316 -18.84 -24.85 14.35
N PRO A 317 -19.30 -25.80 15.20
CA PRO A 317 -18.48 -26.48 16.22
C PRO A 317 -17.33 -27.35 15.66
N ILE A 318 -17.36 -27.70 14.37
CA ILE A 318 -16.38 -28.59 13.73
C ILE A 318 -15.04 -27.88 13.46
N LEU A 319 -15.02 -26.55 13.27
CA LEU A 319 -13.79 -25.77 13.09
C LEU A 319 -13.10 -25.39 14.41
N LEU A 320 -13.74 -25.67 15.54
CA LEU A 320 -13.30 -25.24 16.87
C LEU A 320 -11.89 -25.76 17.24
N PRO A 321 -11.52 -27.04 16.95
CA PRO A 321 -10.15 -27.51 17.20
C PRO A 321 -9.12 -26.84 16.30
N ILE A 322 -9.48 -26.54 15.05
CA ILE A 322 -8.57 -25.96 14.05
C ILE A 322 -8.32 -24.48 14.35
N ASN A 323 -9.35 -23.71 14.69
CA ASN A 323 -9.22 -22.28 14.98
C ASN A 323 -8.46 -22.03 16.29
N ILE A 324 -8.67 -22.87 17.31
CA ILE A 324 -7.88 -22.82 18.55
C ILE A 324 -6.42 -23.18 18.26
N LEU A 325 -6.17 -24.20 17.44
CA LEU A 325 -4.82 -24.57 17.03
C LEU A 325 -4.15 -23.47 16.21
N GLU A 326 -4.89 -22.75 15.35
CA GLU A 326 -4.39 -21.65 14.52
C GLU A 326 -4.04 -20.41 15.36
N ASP A 327 -4.90 -20.02 16.30
CA ASP A 327 -4.62 -18.93 17.24
C ASP A 327 -3.49 -19.29 18.22
N PHE A 328 -3.29 -20.58 18.52
CA PHE A 328 -2.17 -21.06 19.32
C PHE A 328 -0.85 -21.10 18.52
N THR A 329 -0.89 -21.47 17.24
CA THR A 329 0.31 -21.62 16.40
C THR A 329 0.90 -20.28 15.94
N LYS A 330 0.11 -19.21 15.83
CA LYS A 330 0.62 -17.88 15.41
C LYS A 330 1.60 -17.25 16.43
N PRO A 331 1.26 -17.12 17.73
CA PRO A 331 2.21 -16.67 18.75
C PRO A 331 3.37 -17.64 18.91
N LEU A 332 3.10 -18.95 18.90
CA LEU A 332 4.11 -20.00 19.03
C LEU A 332 5.15 -19.93 17.90
N SER A 333 4.73 -19.76 16.65
CA SER A 333 5.62 -19.60 15.50
C SER A 333 6.45 -18.32 15.58
N LEU A 334 5.85 -17.22 16.07
CA LEU A 334 6.56 -15.96 16.26
C LEU A 334 7.62 -16.08 17.36
N SER A 335 7.29 -16.75 18.47
CA SER A 335 8.22 -17.06 19.56
C SER A 335 9.35 -17.98 19.10
N PHE A 336 9.07 -19.02 18.31
CA PHE A 336 10.11 -19.88 17.74
C PHE A 336 11.01 -19.15 16.73
N ARG A 337 10.47 -18.18 15.99
CA ARG A 337 11.25 -17.35 15.06
C ARG A 337 12.16 -16.37 15.81
N LEU A 338 11.68 -15.78 16.91
CA LEU A 338 12.50 -14.96 17.80
C LEU A 338 13.59 -15.79 18.50
N PHE A 339 13.23 -16.99 18.95
CA PHE A 339 14.14 -17.98 19.55
C PHE A 339 15.23 -18.43 18.58
N GLY A 340 14.86 -18.73 17.33
CA GLY A 340 15.82 -19.09 16.28
C GLY A 340 16.80 -17.96 15.97
N ASN A 341 16.36 -16.70 16.02
CA ASN A 341 17.24 -15.56 15.83
C ASN A 341 18.21 -15.36 17.01
N ILE A 342 17.75 -15.59 18.25
CA ILE A 342 18.60 -15.48 19.45
C ILE A 342 19.64 -16.61 19.50
N LEU A 343 19.24 -17.85 19.22
CA LEU A 343 20.15 -19.00 19.14
C LEU A 343 21.17 -18.87 18.01
N ALA A 344 20.75 -18.32 16.85
CA ALA A 344 21.66 -18.08 15.73
C ALA A 344 22.73 -17.05 16.08
N ASP A 345 22.37 -15.97 16.77
CA ASP A 345 23.33 -14.97 17.27
C ASP A 345 24.29 -15.58 18.30
N GLU A 346 23.79 -16.43 19.22
CA GLU A 346 24.63 -17.10 20.23
C GLU A 346 25.60 -18.11 19.60
N LEU A 347 25.15 -18.92 18.64
CA LEU A 347 26.00 -19.84 17.87
C LEU A 347 27.07 -19.10 17.05
N VAL A 348 26.72 -17.96 16.47
CA VAL A 348 27.67 -17.13 15.71
C VAL A 348 28.73 -16.53 16.63
N VAL A 349 28.36 -16.11 17.84
CA VAL A 349 29.31 -15.61 18.86
C VAL A 349 30.24 -16.71 19.36
N VAL A 350 29.75 -17.94 19.56
CA VAL A 350 30.56 -19.12 19.94
C VAL A 350 31.50 -19.60 18.81
N VAL A 351 31.17 -19.31 17.54
CA VAL A 351 32.02 -19.67 16.38
C VAL A 351 33.06 -18.58 16.07
N LEU A 352 32.80 -17.32 16.46
CA LEU A 352 33.69 -16.18 16.21
C LEU A 352 34.70 -15.88 17.35
N PHE A 353 34.54 -16.50 18.53
CA PHE A 353 35.44 -16.41 19.68
C PHE A 353 35.77 -17.80 20.22
#